data_AF-A0A5C6MQ35-F1
#
_entry.id   AF-A0A5C6MQ35-F1
#
_cell.length_a   1.000
_cell.length_b   1.000
_cell.length_c   1.000
_cell.angle_alpha   90.00
_cell.angle_beta   90.00
_cell.angle_gamma   90.00
#
_symmetry.space_group_name_H-M   'P 1'
#
loop_
_entity.id
_entity.type
_entity.pdbx_description
1 polymer ?
#
loop_
_entity_poly.entity_id
_entity_poly.type
_entity_poly.pdbx_seq_one_letter_code
_entity_poly.pdbx_strand_id
1 'polypeptide(L)'
;MDFCFRTFAALFLLFGATTGAPVSSPPGAWADVRTRSQELYHDARRALLEALKESKAADDAITKIGWIESEDKCDPENLRKAPESCLAKIFTVSLSYSSALERFSNKESCPKLARTLIPTLGKLQKAMANVTTFSVPPVVTTGQTISSWEQEGLCLYTLNRLHSFSILTARIFAVGNPAHHMADSPQKCA
;
A
#
# COMPACT_ATOMS: atom_id res chain seq x y z
N MET A 1 15.20 -40.23 59.60
CA MET A 1 13.84 -40.02 59.09
C MET A 1 13.96 -39.40 57.73
N ASP A 2 13.42 -40.11 56.75
CA ASP A 2 13.47 -39.92 55.30
C ASP A 2 13.07 -38.52 54.83
N PHE A 3 13.60 -38.08 53.69
CA PHE A 3 12.75 -37.60 52.59
C PHE A 3 13.51 -37.62 51.25
N CYS A 4 12.92 -38.35 50.31
CA CYS A 4 13.41 -38.70 48.98
C CYS A 4 13.40 -37.54 47.97
N PHE A 5 14.38 -37.63 47.06
CA PHE A 5 14.36 -37.29 45.62
C PHE A 5 13.16 -36.49 45.09
N ARG A 6 13.41 -35.23 44.70
CA ARG A 6 12.61 -34.55 43.68
C ARG A 6 13.40 -34.46 42.38
N THR A 7 12.97 -35.27 41.42
CA THR A 7 13.34 -35.29 40.02
C THR A 7 13.06 -33.93 39.38
N PHE A 8 14.09 -33.18 38.98
CA PHE A 8 13.92 -32.09 38.03
C PHE A 8 14.06 -32.65 36.63
N ALA A 9 12.91 -32.91 35.99
CA ALA A 9 12.87 -33.18 34.56
C ALA A 9 13.26 -31.89 33.82
N ALA A 10 14.51 -31.84 33.33
CA ALA A 10 14.96 -30.82 32.41
C ALA A 10 14.23 -31.00 31.06
N LEU A 11 13.12 -30.29 30.87
CA LEU A 11 12.53 -30.09 29.55
C LEU A 11 13.42 -29.11 28.78
N PHE A 12 14.44 -29.62 28.10
CA PHE A 12 15.05 -28.92 26.98
C PHE A 12 14.05 -28.95 25.82
N LEU A 13 13.14 -27.96 25.81
CA LEU A 13 12.42 -27.59 24.60
C LEU A 13 13.45 -26.99 23.64
N LEU A 14 13.98 -27.85 22.75
CA LEU A 14 14.58 -27.42 21.50
C LEU A 14 13.49 -26.68 20.71
N PHE A 15 13.38 -25.37 20.92
CA PHE A 15 12.79 -24.50 19.91
C PHE A 15 13.74 -24.51 18.73
N GLY A 16 13.53 -25.48 17.83
CA GLY A 16 14.02 -25.37 16.47
C GLY A 16 13.46 -24.08 15.89
N ALA A 17 14.32 -23.07 15.74
CA ALA A 17 14.04 -21.94 14.88
C ALA A 17 13.85 -22.52 13.47
N THR A 18 12.59 -22.80 13.10
CA THR A 18 12.25 -22.99 11.70
C THR A 18 12.47 -21.62 11.06
N THR A 19 13.66 -21.39 10.55
CA THR A 19 13.90 -20.38 9.53
C THR A 19 12.94 -20.72 8.40
N GLY A 20 11.79 -20.05 8.37
CA GLY A 20 10.85 -20.18 7.27
C GLY A 20 11.63 -19.87 6.00
N ALA A 21 11.77 -20.88 5.13
CA ALA A 21 12.33 -20.67 3.82
C ALA A 21 11.57 -19.53 3.13
N PRO A 22 12.25 -18.67 2.34
CA PRO A 22 11.57 -17.60 1.64
C PRO A 22 10.46 -18.23 0.78
N VAL A 23 9.21 -17.83 1.02
CA VAL A 23 8.07 -18.23 0.21
C VAL A 23 8.36 -17.74 -1.20
N SER A 24 8.70 -18.66 -2.10
CA SER A 24 8.92 -18.32 -3.51
C SER A 24 7.58 -17.90 -4.11
N SER A 25 7.46 -16.63 -4.51
CA SER A 25 6.25 -16.12 -5.17
C SER A 25 5.98 -16.88 -6.47
N PRO A 26 4.71 -17.07 -6.88
CA PRO A 26 4.40 -17.69 -8.17
C PRO A 26 5.08 -16.97 -9.35
N PRO A 27 5.43 -17.69 -10.44
CA PRO A 27 5.96 -17.06 -11.65
C PRO A 27 5.06 -15.94 -12.15
N GLY A 28 5.65 -14.76 -12.43
CA GLY A 28 4.91 -13.60 -12.92
C GLY A 28 4.12 -12.81 -11.88
N ALA A 29 4.08 -13.22 -10.60
CA ALA A 29 3.34 -12.51 -9.56
C ALA A 29 3.81 -11.06 -9.38
N TRP A 30 5.13 -10.81 -9.43
CA TRP A 30 5.69 -9.45 -9.40
C TRP A 30 5.35 -8.61 -10.64
N ALA A 31 5.19 -9.24 -11.80
CA ALA A 31 4.76 -8.55 -13.01
C ALA A 31 3.29 -8.13 -12.93
N ASP A 32 2.44 -8.93 -12.27
CA ASP A 32 1.06 -8.54 -11.97
C ASP A 32 1.03 -7.38 -10.97
N VAL A 33 1.80 -7.43 -9.88
CA VAL A 33 1.92 -6.30 -8.91
C VAL A 33 2.32 -5.00 -9.64
N ARG A 34 3.35 -5.05 -10.49
CA ARG A 34 3.76 -3.92 -11.33
C ARG A 34 2.60 -3.41 -12.18
N THR A 35 1.91 -4.29 -12.89
CA THR A 35 0.79 -3.93 -13.77
C THR A 35 -0.33 -3.25 -12.98
N ARG A 36 -0.74 -3.83 -11.84
CA ARG A 36 -1.81 -3.27 -10.99
C ARG A 36 -1.42 -1.94 -10.36
N SER A 37 -0.14 -1.75 -10.02
CA SER A 37 0.35 -0.47 -9.50
C SER A 37 0.28 0.65 -10.54
N GLN A 38 0.57 0.33 -11.82
CA GLN A 38 0.45 1.27 -12.93
C GLN A 38 -1.02 1.58 -13.26
N GLU A 39 -1.89 0.56 -13.25
CA GLU A 39 -3.34 0.73 -13.38
C GLU A 39 -3.88 1.69 -12.31
N LEU A 40 -3.49 1.49 -11.04
CA LEU A 40 -3.88 2.37 -9.94
C LEU A 40 -3.40 3.81 -10.16
N TYR A 41 -2.19 4.01 -10.65
CA TYR A 41 -1.68 5.34 -10.99
C TYR A 41 -2.53 6.03 -12.05
N HIS A 42 -2.81 5.34 -13.16
CA HIS A 42 -3.60 5.91 -14.25
C HIS A 42 -5.04 6.24 -13.84
N ASP A 43 -5.70 5.33 -13.10
CA ASP A 43 -7.07 5.53 -12.65
C ASP A 43 -7.15 6.62 -11.57
N ALA A 44 -6.22 6.66 -10.61
CA ALA A 44 -6.17 7.72 -9.59
C ALA A 44 -5.94 9.11 -10.21
N ARG A 45 -5.07 9.19 -11.21
CA ARG A 45 -4.84 10.44 -11.95
C ARG A 45 -6.07 10.89 -12.70
N ARG A 46 -6.73 9.99 -13.45
CA ARG A 46 -7.98 10.30 -14.16
C ARG A 46 -9.03 10.78 -13.18
N ALA A 47 -9.15 10.08 -12.05
CA ALA A 47 -10.15 10.38 -11.06
C ALA A 47 -9.96 11.76 -10.42
N LEU A 48 -8.72 12.10 -10.06
CA LEU A 48 -8.39 13.42 -9.54
C LEU A 48 -8.69 14.53 -10.57
N LEU A 49 -8.33 14.34 -11.84
CA LEU A 49 -8.59 15.33 -12.89
C LEU A 49 -10.08 15.54 -13.15
N GLU A 50 -10.90 14.48 -13.10
CA GLU A 50 -12.35 14.59 -13.21
C GLU A 50 -12.94 15.36 -12.03
N ALA A 51 -12.54 15.04 -10.79
CA ALA A 51 -12.98 15.77 -9.60
C ALA A 51 -12.59 17.26 -9.63
N LEU A 52 -11.41 17.58 -10.15
CA LEU A 52 -10.95 18.97 -10.27
C LEU A 52 -11.76 19.75 -11.32
N LYS A 53 -12.17 19.13 -12.43
CA LYS A 53 -13.02 19.80 -13.43
C LYS A 53 -14.40 20.18 -12.88
N GLU A 54 -14.91 19.39 -11.93
CA GLU A 54 -16.19 19.64 -11.27
C GLU A 54 -16.05 20.69 -10.14
N SER A 55 -14.83 20.93 -9.64
CA SER A 55 -14.55 21.91 -8.60
C SER A 55 -14.28 23.32 -9.17
N LYS A 56 -15.01 24.33 -8.69
CA LYS A 56 -14.78 25.75 -9.02
C LYS A 56 -13.43 26.32 -8.50
N ALA A 57 -12.68 25.56 -7.70
CA ALA A 57 -11.46 25.98 -7.00
C ALA A 57 -10.16 25.40 -7.59
N ALA A 58 -10.21 24.83 -8.80
CA ALA A 58 -9.20 23.93 -9.33
C ALA A 58 -7.80 24.54 -9.52
N ASP A 59 -7.65 25.82 -9.83
CA ASP A 59 -6.32 26.39 -10.15
C ASP A 59 -5.46 26.68 -8.91
N ASP A 60 -6.06 27.03 -7.77
CA ASP A 60 -5.32 27.53 -6.59
C ASP A 60 -4.94 26.41 -5.59
N ALA A 61 -5.60 25.25 -5.67
CA ALA A 61 -5.33 24.10 -4.79
C ALA A 61 -4.17 23.21 -5.28
N ILE A 62 -3.93 23.17 -6.60
CA ILE A 62 -2.93 22.29 -7.22
C ILE A 62 -1.49 22.72 -6.88
N THR A 63 -1.25 24.02 -6.66
CA THR A 63 0.06 24.60 -6.38
C THR A 63 0.56 24.39 -4.95
N LYS A 64 -0.24 23.80 -4.04
CA LYS A 64 0.09 23.66 -2.60
C LYS A 64 0.20 22.24 -2.06
N ILE A 65 0.27 21.23 -2.92
CA ILE A 65 0.25 19.83 -2.46
C ILE A 65 1.69 19.34 -2.22
N GLY A 66 2.03 19.13 -0.94
CA GLY A 66 3.30 18.58 -0.47
C GLY A 66 3.45 17.07 -0.69
N TRP A 67 4.71 16.65 -0.83
CA TRP A 67 5.16 15.40 -1.46
C TRP A 67 5.69 14.39 -0.44
N ILE A 68 6.14 13.25 -0.95
CA ILE A 68 6.85 12.21 -0.19
C ILE A 68 8.23 12.72 0.18
N GLU A 69 8.57 12.56 1.46
CA GLU A 69 9.81 13.05 2.04
C GLU A 69 10.85 11.93 2.11
N SER A 70 12.12 12.31 2.14
CA SER A 70 13.25 11.37 2.05
C SER A 70 13.39 10.43 3.26
N GLU A 71 12.70 10.70 4.37
CA GLU A 71 12.80 9.93 5.62
C GLU A 71 11.95 8.65 5.64
N ASP A 72 11.05 8.45 4.68
CA ASP A 72 10.13 7.30 4.62
C ASP A 72 10.78 5.98 4.15
N LYS A 73 12.10 5.96 3.90
CA LYS A 73 12.94 4.77 3.59
C LYS A 73 12.40 3.84 2.50
N CYS A 74 11.58 4.37 1.60
CA CYS A 74 11.13 3.68 0.39
C CYS A 74 12.14 3.85 -0.76
N ASP A 75 13.39 4.21 -0.44
CA ASP A 75 14.47 4.37 -1.40
C ASP A 75 15.00 3.00 -1.88
N PRO A 76 15.65 2.96 -3.06
CA PRO A 76 16.15 1.72 -3.63
C PRO A 76 17.12 0.94 -2.72
N GLU A 77 17.89 1.61 -1.86
CA GLU A 77 18.85 0.90 -1.00
C GLU A 77 18.16 0.10 0.10
N ASN A 78 17.14 0.68 0.74
CA ASN A 78 16.35 0.00 1.76
C ASN A 78 15.46 -1.10 1.17
N LEU A 79 14.86 -0.85 -0.02
CA LEU A 79 14.11 -1.86 -0.76
C LEU A 79 14.95 -3.09 -1.12
N ARG A 80 16.25 -2.92 -1.37
CA ARG A 80 17.16 -4.04 -1.65
C ARG A 80 17.46 -4.88 -0.41
N LYS A 81 17.66 -4.24 0.74
CA LYS A 81 18.15 -4.90 1.96
C LYS A 81 17.03 -5.56 2.77
N ALA A 82 15.88 -4.88 2.88
CA ALA A 82 14.75 -5.32 3.70
C ALA A 82 13.44 -4.72 3.15
N PRO A 83 12.94 -5.21 1.99
CA PRO A 83 11.75 -4.67 1.35
C PRO A 83 10.47 -4.84 2.17
N GLU A 84 10.43 -5.81 3.10
CA GLU A 84 9.23 -6.28 3.79
C GLU A 84 8.50 -5.16 4.51
N SER A 85 9.25 -4.26 5.17
CA SER A 85 8.66 -3.13 5.91
C SER A 85 7.97 -2.13 4.97
N CYS A 86 8.62 -1.79 3.86
CA CYS A 86 8.04 -0.92 2.83
C CYS A 86 6.81 -1.57 2.18
N LEU A 87 6.90 -2.84 1.82
CA LEU A 87 5.80 -3.57 1.18
C LEU A 87 4.58 -3.68 2.11
N ALA A 88 4.80 -3.99 3.39
CA ALA A 88 3.74 -4.04 4.40
C ALA A 88 3.07 -2.67 4.60
N LYS A 89 3.86 -1.60 4.56
CA LYS A 89 3.34 -0.22 4.63
C LYS A 89 2.46 0.09 3.41
N ILE A 90 2.92 -0.21 2.19
CA ILE A 90 2.14 0.00 0.96
C ILE A 90 0.82 -0.78 1.02
N PHE A 91 0.86 -2.05 1.42
CA PHE A 91 -0.34 -2.88 1.54
C PHE A 91 -1.34 -2.30 2.54
N THR A 92 -0.87 -1.94 3.74
CA THR A 92 -1.70 -1.35 4.80
C THR A 92 -2.32 -0.01 4.39
N VAL A 93 -1.55 0.86 3.74
CA VAL A 93 -2.04 2.14 3.22
C VAL A 93 -3.08 1.92 2.12
N SER A 94 -2.88 0.94 1.23
CA SER A 94 -3.86 0.61 0.19
C SER A 94 -5.20 0.17 0.77
N LEU A 95 -5.21 -0.61 1.86
CA LEU A 95 -6.43 -1.02 2.57
C LEU A 95 -7.14 0.18 3.20
N SER A 96 -6.37 1.11 3.76
CA SER A 96 -6.90 2.34 4.35
C SER A 96 -7.60 3.22 3.30
N TYR A 97 -7.06 3.30 2.07
CA TYR A 97 -7.72 4.00 0.97
C TYR A 97 -9.00 3.31 0.51
N SER A 98 -9.03 1.97 0.42
CA SER A 98 -10.28 1.25 0.11
C SER A 98 -11.37 1.59 1.13
N SER A 99 -11.05 1.53 2.42
CA SER A 99 -11.99 1.87 3.49
C SER A 99 -12.43 3.33 3.46
N ALA A 100 -11.51 4.27 3.16
CA ALA A 100 -11.85 5.68 3.03
C ALA A 100 -12.80 5.93 1.86
N LEU A 101 -12.56 5.31 0.70
CA LEU A 101 -13.40 5.45 -0.50
C LEU A 101 -14.81 4.85 -0.31
N GLU A 102 -14.93 3.76 0.44
CA GLU A 102 -16.24 3.18 0.78
C GLU A 102 -17.16 4.18 1.48
N ARG A 103 -16.61 5.08 2.32
CA ARG A 103 -17.38 6.12 3.03
C ARG A 103 -18.03 7.14 2.09
N PHE A 104 -17.48 7.29 0.88
CA PHE A 104 -18.00 8.20 -0.16
C PHE A 104 -18.86 7.48 -1.21
N SER A 105 -18.80 6.15 -1.30
CA SER A 105 -19.43 5.37 -2.38
C SER A 105 -20.96 5.49 -2.48
N ASN A 106 -21.62 5.86 -1.38
CA ASN A 106 -23.08 6.02 -1.25
C ASN A 106 -23.55 7.48 -1.16
N LYS A 107 -22.65 8.46 -1.32
CA LYS A 107 -22.94 9.90 -1.21
C LYS A 107 -23.03 10.52 -2.61
N GLU A 108 -23.80 11.60 -2.83
CA GLU A 108 -23.97 12.20 -4.17
C GLU A 108 -22.70 12.90 -4.70
N SER A 109 -21.87 13.45 -3.82
CA SER A 109 -20.57 14.03 -4.15
C SER A 109 -19.49 12.94 -4.04
N CYS A 110 -18.71 12.71 -5.11
CA CYS A 110 -17.65 11.67 -5.25
C CYS A 110 -17.99 10.21 -5.68
N PRO A 111 -19.25 9.75 -5.81
CA PRO A 111 -19.54 8.31 -5.85
C PRO A 111 -19.08 7.62 -7.14
N LYS A 112 -19.13 8.30 -8.29
CA LYS A 112 -18.71 7.73 -9.58
C LYS A 112 -17.21 7.37 -9.57
N LEU A 113 -16.41 8.22 -8.92
CA LEU A 113 -14.96 8.13 -8.91
C LEU A 113 -14.44 7.12 -7.88
N ALA A 114 -15.03 7.14 -6.67
CA ALA A 114 -14.72 6.15 -5.64
C ALA A 114 -15.03 4.71 -6.09
N ARG A 115 -16.14 4.51 -6.83
CA ARG A 115 -16.53 3.19 -7.36
C ARG A 115 -15.55 2.63 -8.38
N THR A 116 -14.82 3.47 -9.12
CA THR A 116 -13.78 3.01 -10.04
C THR A 116 -12.51 2.59 -9.30
N LEU A 117 -12.15 3.31 -8.24
CA LEU A 117 -10.89 3.13 -7.54
C LEU A 117 -10.89 1.97 -6.54
N ILE A 118 -12.03 1.66 -5.91
CA ILE A 118 -12.15 0.52 -4.98
C ILE A 118 -11.75 -0.81 -5.66
N PRO A 119 -12.30 -1.16 -6.86
CA PRO A 119 -11.85 -2.35 -7.59
C PRO A 119 -10.36 -2.33 -7.96
N THR A 120 -9.83 -1.18 -8.37
CA THR A 120 -8.41 -1.06 -8.77
C THR A 120 -7.48 -1.26 -7.57
N LEU A 121 -7.80 -0.71 -6.40
CA LEU A 121 -7.11 -0.99 -5.15
C LEU A 121 -7.21 -2.48 -4.76
N GLY A 122 -8.39 -3.09 -4.91
CA GLY A 122 -8.60 -4.51 -4.64
C GLY A 122 -7.74 -5.43 -5.51
N LYS A 123 -7.56 -5.08 -6.80
CA LYS A 123 -6.65 -5.82 -7.70
C LYS A 123 -5.20 -5.74 -7.24
N LEU A 124 -4.73 -4.54 -6.88
CA LEU A 124 -3.38 -4.34 -6.36
C LEU A 124 -3.17 -5.13 -5.06
N GLN A 125 -4.11 -5.05 -4.11
CA GLN A 125 -4.07 -5.77 -2.84
C GLN A 125 -3.95 -7.28 -3.06
N LYS A 126 -4.79 -7.84 -3.95
CA LYS A 126 -4.74 -9.26 -4.30
C LYS A 126 -3.39 -9.64 -4.92
N ALA A 127 -2.87 -8.84 -5.84
CA ALA A 127 -1.56 -9.08 -6.46
C ALA A 127 -0.43 -9.06 -5.41
N MET A 128 -0.47 -8.10 -4.48
CA MET A 128 0.53 -8.00 -3.40
C MET A 128 0.46 -9.19 -2.43
N ALA A 129 -0.74 -9.65 -2.07
CA ALA A 129 -0.92 -10.82 -1.21
C ALA A 129 -0.42 -12.13 -1.85
N ASN A 130 -0.26 -12.17 -3.18
CA ASN A 130 0.30 -13.32 -3.88
C ASN A 130 1.83 -13.36 -3.86
N VAL A 131 2.51 -12.23 -3.62
CA VAL A 131 3.98 -12.17 -3.60
C VAL A 131 4.56 -12.27 -2.21
N THR A 132 3.81 -11.91 -1.18
CA THR A 132 4.26 -11.97 0.22
C THR A 132 3.10 -12.04 1.19
N THR A 133 3.36 -12.57 2.38
CA THR A 133 2.41 -12.61 3.49
C THR A 133 2.57 -11.37 4.36
N PHE A 134 1.48 -10.63 4.54
CA PHE A 134 1.48 -9.44 5.39
C PHE A 134 0.82 -9.75 6.73
N SER A 135 1.50 -9.46 7.83
CA SER A 135 0.84 -9.32 9.13
C SER A 135 0.23 -7.93 9.19
N VAL A 136 -1.07 -7.84 8.91
CA VAL A 136 -1.79 -6.56 8.88
C VAL A 136 -2.46 -6.34 10.23
N PRO A 137 -2.11 -5.29 10.98
CA PRO A 137 -2.90 -4.90 12.14
C PRO A 137 -4.31 -4.51 11.67
N PRO A 138 -5.35 -4.76 12.47
CA PRO A 138 -6.71 -4.39 12.09
C PRO A 138 -6.76 -2.90 11.71
N VAL A 139 -7.24 -2.60 10.50
CA VAL A 139 -7.47 -1.22 10.06
C VAL A 139 -8.57 -0.67 10.96
N VAL A 140 -8.21 0.25 11.85
CA VAL A 140 -9.17 0.90 12.76
C VAL A 140 -9.96 1.91 11.94
N THR A 141 -11.13 1.48 11.46
CA THR A 141 -12.10 2.37 10.85
C THR A 141 -12.80 3.15 11.96
N THR A 142 -12.27 4.32 12.32
CA THR A 142 -13.03 5.26 13.17
C THR A 142 -14.29 5.66 12.41
N GLY A 143 -15.44 5.22 12.92
CA GLY A 143 -16.78 5.45 12.35
C GLY A 143 -17.25 6.88 12.54
N GLN A 144 -16.45 7.86 12.09
CA GLN A 144 -16.80 9.26 12.18
C GLN A 144 -17.82 9.57 11.08
N THR A 145 -18.98 10.09 11.48
CA THR A 145 -20.04 10.49 10.54
C THR A 145 -19.57 11.73 9.78
N ILE A 146 -19.44 11.62 8.46
CA ILE A 146 -19.04 12.75 7.60
C ILE A 146 -20.29 13.58 7.30
N SER A 147 -20.26 14.86 7.69
CA SER A 147 -21.33 15.81 7.42
C SER A 147 -21.48 16.07 5.91
N SER A 148 -22.62 16.58 5.44
CA SER A 148 -22.83 16.82 3.99
C SER A 148 -21.90 17.87 3.41
N TRP A 149 -21.58 18.92 4.16
CA TRP A 149 -20.75 20.02 3.69
C TRP A 149 -19.27 19.64 3.56
N GLU A 150 -18.80 18.63 4.31
CA GLU A 150 -17.40 18.16 4.26
C GLU A 150 -17.14 17.18 3.09
N GLN A 151 -18.18 16.58 2.52
CA GLN A 151 -18.04 15.43 1.62
C GLN A 151 -17.19 15.73 0.38
N GLU A 152 -17.44 16.85 -0.28
CA GLU A 152 -16.72 17.22 -1.51
C GLU A 152 -15.24 17.50 -1.23
N GLY A 153 -14.95 18.30 -0.21
CA GLY A 153 -13.58 18.63 0.19
C GLY A 153 -12.78 17.40 0.63
N LEU A 154 -13.40 16.52 1.44
CA LEU A 154 -12.75 15.28 1.89
C LEU A 154 -12.55 14.27 0.76
N CYS A 155 -13.49 14.20 -0.20
CA CYS A 155 -13.30 13.40 -1.41
C CYS A 155 -12.09 13.87 -2.20
N LEU A 156 -12.03 15.16 -2.55
CA LEU A 156 -10.94 15.73 -3.35
C LEU A 156 -9.59 15.55 -2.63
N TYR A 157 -9.56 15.79 -1.32
CA TYR A 157 -8.39 15.54 -0.49
C TYR A 157 -7.95 14.07 -0.55
N THR A 158 -8.89 13.13 -0.43
CA THR A 158 -8.62 11.69 -0.49
C THR A 158 -8.09 11.26 -1.86
N LEU A 159 -8.72 11.74 -2.95
CA LEU A 159 -8.28 11.46 -4.32
C LEU A 159 -6.88 11.98 -4.59
N ASN A 160 -6.59 13.19 -4.12
CA ASN A 160 -5.28 13.80 -4.26
C ASN A 160 -4.18 12.99 -3.56
N ARG A 161 -4.43 12.61 -2.30
CA ARG A 161 -3.51 11.76 -1.51
C ARG A 161 -3.33 10.37 -2.14
N LEU A 162 -4.41 9.78 -2.66
CA LEU A 162 -4.37 8.50 -3.37
C LEU A 162 -3.55 8.59 -4.66
N HIS A 163 -3.64 9.70 -5.39
CA HIS A 163 -2.80 9.94 -6.57
C HIS A 163 -1.31 10.05 -6.21
N SER A 164 -0.94 10.76 -5.14
CA SER A 164 0.44 10.79 -4.66
C SER A 164 0.95 9.39 -4.25
N PHE A 165 0.13 8.63 -3.52
CA PHE A 165 0.43 7.26 -3.12
C PHE A 165 0.63 6.33 -4.33
N SER A 166 -0.21 6.46 -5.36
CA SER A 166 -0.14 5.59 -6.54
C SER A 166 1.13 5.85 -7.36
N ILE A 167 1.61 7.11 -7.43
CA ILE A 167 2.90 7.44 -8.06
C ILE A 167 4.05 6.69 -7.40
N LEU A 168 4.15 6.71 -6.06
CA LEU A 168 5.20 5.95 -5.36
C LEU A 168 5.10 4.47 -5.63
N THR A 169 3.89 3.94 -5.47
CA THR A 169 3.63 2.52 -5.58
C THR A 169 4.04 2.02 -6.97
N ALA A 170 3.69 2.75 -8.02
CA ALA A 170 4.10 2.44 -9.39
C ALA A 170 5.62 2.51 -9.59
N ARG A 171 6.31 3.46 -8.95
CA ARG A 171 7.79 3.56 -9.02
C ARG A 171 8.47 2.40 -8.31
N ILE A 172 8.01 2.05 -7.12
CA ILE A 172 8.56 0.96 -6.31
C ILE A 172 8.46 -0.37 -7.06
N PHE A 173 7.37 -0.61 -7.78
CA PHE A 173 7.18 -1.85 -8.54
C PHE A 173 7.56 -1.77 -10.02
N ALA A 174 8.14 -0.66 -10.49
CA ALA A 174 8.41 -0.44 -11.92
C ALA A 174 9.28 -1.54 -12.56
N VAL A 175 10.22 -2.09 -11.80
CA VAL A 175 11.14 -3.17 -12.19
C VAL A 175 10.60 -4.58 -11.88
N GLY A 176 9.38 -4.70 -11.35
CA GLY A 176 8.85 -5.96 -10.81
C GLY A 176 9.20 -6.13 -9.34
N ASN A 177 10.05 -7.12 -9.01
CA ASN A 177 10.47 -7.35 -7.62
C ASN A 177 11.36 -6.20 -7.13
N PRO A 178 10.96 -5.42 -6.11
CA PRO A 178 11.75 -4.28 -5.64
C PRO A 178 13.10 -4.68 -5.05
N ALA A 179 13.27 -5.92 -4.59
CA ALA A 179 14.58 -6.40 -4.15
C ALA A 179 15.63 -6.42 -5.29
N HIS A 180 15.19 -6.36 -6.55
CA HIS A 180 16.03 -6.48 -7.75
C HIS A 180 16.21 -5.15 -8.50
N HIS A 181 15.95 -3.98 -7.90
CA HIS A 181 16.11 -2.64 -8.52
C HIS A 181 17.47 -2.33 -9.17
N MET A 182 18.49 -3.18 -9.04
CA MET A 182 19.80 -3.04 -9.69
C MET A 182 20.28 -4.28 -10.47
N ALA A 183 19.45 -5.31 -10.63
CA ALA A 183 19.82 -6.48 -11.43
C ALA A 183 19.92 -6.13 -12.93
N ASP A 184 19.13 -5.15 -13.37
CA ASP A 184 19.30 -4.49 -14.65
C ASP A 184 20.19 -3.26 -14.45
N SER A 185 21.44 -3.35 -14.90
CA SER A 185 22.44 -2.28 -14.88
C SER A 185 21.84 -0.93 -15.24
N PRO A 186 22.27 0.20 -14.65
CA PRO A 186 22.06 1.48 -15.29
C PRO A 186 22.72 1.38 -16.67
N GLN A 187 21.92 1.36 -17.74
CA GLN A 187 22.43 1.82 -19.02
C GLN A 187 22.90 3.24 -18.73
N LYS A 188 24.22 3.40 -18.63
CA LYS A 188 24.84 4.72 -18.69
C LYS A 188 24.24 5.38 -19.92
N CYS A 189 23.52 6.48 -19.75
CA CYS A 189 23.19 7.33 -20.87
C CYS A 189 24.52 7.69 -21.53
N ALA A 190 24.72 7.21 -22.75
CA ALA A 190 25.84 7.58 -23.60
C ALA A 190 25.59 8.99 -24.16
#